data_AF-A0A7V9NXS3-F1
#
_entry.id   AF-A0A7V9NXS3-F1
#
_cell.length_a   1.000
_cell.length_b   1.000
_cell.length_c   1.000
_cell.angle_alpha   90.00
_cell.angle_beta   90.00
_cell.angle_gamma   90.00
#
_symmetry.space_group_name_H-M   'P 1'
#
loop_
_entity.id
_entity.type
_entity.pdbx_description
1 polymer ?
#
loop_
_entity_poly.entity_id
_entity_poly.type
_entity_poly.pdbx_seq_one_letter_code
_entity_poly.pdbx_strand_id
1 'polypeptide(L)'
;MDIKNDFITTLLNKKTTGLVVSINDLRDKEFSGIKLTAEEKFALSNFDKYRISILNSTIDEEKFHYQYRQLQVIANLSDWREFLKKDF
;
A
#
# COMPACT_ATOMS: atom_id res chain seq x y z
N MET A 1 -6.38 16.74 -10.96
CA MET A 1 -6.75 15.91 -9.79
C MET A 1 -6.13 14.55 -10.02
N ASP A 2 -5.03 14.31 -9.31
CA ASP A 2 -4.06 13.25 -9.60
C ASP A 2 -4.65 11.85 -9.43
N ILE A 3 -4.54 11.03 -10.48
CA ILE A 3 -4.91 9.60 -10.52
C ILE A 3 -4.38 8.82 -9.29
N LYS A 4 -3.26 9.26 -8.71
CA LYS A 4 -2.66 8.63 -7.53
C LYS A 4 -3.45 8.89 -6.25
N ASN A 5 -4.04 10.06 -6.03
CA ASN A 5 -4.90 10.30 -4.86
C ASN A 5 -6.23 9.54 -4.95
N ASP A 6 -6.66 9.23 -6.17
CA ASP A 6 -7.90 8.49 -6.44
C ASP A 6 -7.79 7.02 -5.97
N PHE A 7 -6.60 6.42 -6.09
CA PHE A 7 -6.36 5.06 -5.63
C PHE A 7 -6.39 4.91 -4.09
N ILE A 8 -5.73 5.81 -3.34
CA ILE A 8 -5.82 5.83 -1.86
C ILE A 8 -7.29 5.99 -1.43
N THR A 9 -8.01 6.92 -2.05
CA THR A 9 -9.41 7.17 -1.75
C THR A 9 -10.27 5.92 -2.03
N THR A 10 -10.01 5.24 -3.14
CA THR A 10 -10.67 3.98 -3.50
C THR A 10 -10.42 2.89 -2.45
N LEU A 11 -9.17 2.71 -2.01
CA LEU A 11 -8.84 1.71 -1.00
C LEU A 11 -9.46 2.01 0.36
N LEU A 12 -9.41 3.26 0.80
CA LEU A 12 -9.98 3.66 2.10
C LEU A 12 -11.51 3.53 2.14
N ASN A 13 -12.18 3.76 1.01
CA ASN A 13 -13.63 3.60 0.89
C ASN A 13 -14.07 2.15 0.62
N LYS A 14 -13.12 1.25 0.32
CA LYS A 14 -13.43 -0.15 0.04
C LYS A 14 -13.83 -0.85 1.34
N LYS A 15 -15.04 -1.44 1.36
CA LYS A 15 -15.47 -2.30 2.47
C LYS A 15 -14.62 -3.58 2.45
N THR A 16 -13.77 -3.74 3.46
CA THR A 16 -13.07 -5.00 3.71
C THR A 16 -14.08 -6.03 4.20
N THR A 17 -14.13 -7.18 3.54
CA THR A 17 -14.98 -8.30 3.95
C THR A 17 -14.07 -9.45 4.37
N GLY A 18 -13.98 -9.68 5.68
CA GLY A 18 -13.14 -10.72 6.27
C GLY A 18 -11.69 -10.29 6.57
N LEU A 19 -10.92 -11.25 7.12
CA LEU A 19 -9.48 -11.10 7.35
C LEU A 19 -8.75 -11.27 6.03
N VAL A 20 -8.11 -10.19 5.55
CA VAL A 20 -7.26 -10.21 4.35
C VAL A 20 -5.79 -10.29 4.76
N VAL A 21 -4.95 -10.84 3.87
CA VAL A 21 -3.50 -10.74 4.03
C VAL A 21 -3.07 -9.40 3.46
N SER A 22 -2.43 -8.58 4.29
CA SER A 22 -2.01 -7.22 3.98
C SER A 22 -0.56 -7.14 3.53
N ILE A 23 -0.13 -5.94 3.11
CA ILE A 23 1.28 -5.66 2.82
C ILE A 23 2.17 -5.86 4.05
N ASN A 24 1.69 -5.47 5.24
CA ASN A 24 2.47 -5.67 6.45
C ASN A 24 2.55 -7.15 6.84
N ASP A 25 1.50 -7.94 6.62
CA ASP A 25 1.57 -9.40 6.82
C ASP A 25 2.62 -10.05 5.90
N LEU A 26 2.76 -9.57 4.65
CA LEU A 26 3.82 -10.04 3.75
C LEU A 26 5.22 -9.65 4.26
N ARG A 27 5.38 -8.45 4.84
CA ARG A 27 6.66 -8.03 5.45
C ARG A 27 6.99 -8.85 6.68
N ASP A 28 6.02 -9.13 7.53
CA ASP A 28 6.20 -9.97 8.72
C ASP A 28 6.55 -11.41 8.33
N LYS A 29 5.92 -11.93 7.27
CA LYS A 29 6.25 -13.22 6.65
C LYS A 29 7.70 -13.25 6.17
N GLU A 30 8.15 -12.23 5.43
CA GLU A 30 9.54 -12.14 4.95
C GLU A 30 10.54 -11.99 6.11
N PHE A 31 10.22 -11.14 7.09
CA PHE A 31 11.05 -10.92 8.29
C PHE A 31 11.19 -12.20 9.14
N SER A 32 10.15 -13.02 9.18
CA SER A 32 10.16 -14.34 9.84
C SER A 32 10.94 -15.41 9.06
N GLY A 33 11.57 -15.04 7.93
CA GLY A 33 12.34 -15.96 7.09
C GLY A 33 11.49 -16.83 6.16
N ILE A 34 10.18 -16.58 6.07
CA ILE A 34 9.29 -17.34 5.17
C ILE A 34 9.42 -16.75 3.76
N LYS A 35 9.74 -17.61 2.80
CA LYS A 35 9.93 -17.20 1.41
C LYS A 35 8.62 -16.65 0.82
N LEU A 36 8.68 -15.43 0.31
CA LEU A 36 7.60 -14.83 -0.48
C LEU A 36 7.55 -15.38 -1.90
N THR A 37 6.35 -15.49 -2.46
CA THR A 37 6.15 -15.78 -3.88
C THR A 37 6.59 -14.61 -4.76
N ALA A 38 6.73 -14.84 -6.06
CA ALA A 38 7.05 -13.76 -7.00
C ALA A 38 5.98 -12.65 -7.00
N GLU A 39 4.70 -13.02 -6.90
CA GLU A 39 3.60 -12.05 -6.85
C GLU A 39 3.60 -11.25 -5.54
N GLU A 40 3.83 -11.90 -4.39
CA GLU A 40 3.93 -11.23 -3.09
C GLU A 40 5.07 -10.20 -3.10
N LYS A 41 6.25 -10.58 -3.63
CA LYS A 41 7.38 -9.65 -3.80
C LYS A 41 7.05 -8.51 -4.75
N PHE A 42 6.34 -8.81 -5.84
CA PHE A 42 5.94 -7.79 -6.81
C PHE A 42 4.96 -6.79 -6.20
N ALA A 43 3.99 -7.25 -5.40
CA ALA A 43 3.07 -6.39 -4.69
C ALA A 43 3.77 -5.50 -3.65
N LEU A 44 4.75 -6.02 -2.89
CA LEU A 44 5.59 -5.22 -2.01
C LEU A 44 6.32 -4.11 -2.79
N SER A 45 6.94 -4.46 -3.92
CA SER A 45 7.64 -3.51 -4.77
C SER A 45 6.71 -2.42 -5.31
N ASN A 46 5.52 -2.78 -5.77
CA ASN A 46 4.52 -1.84 -6.27
C ASN A 46 4.02 -0.89 -5.18
N PHE A 47 3.73 -1.42 -3.99
CA PHE A 47 3.35 -0.57 -2.86
C PHE A 47 4.48 0.39 -2.45
N ASP A 48 5.74 -0.08 -2.41
CA ASP A 48 6.87 0.77 -2.05
C ASP A 48 7.10 1.89 -3.07
N LYS A 49 7.04 1.59 -4.37
CA LYS A 49 7.11 2.60 -5.44
C LYS A 49 6.00 3.63 -5.30
N TYR A 50 4.77 3.17 -5.07
CA TYR A 50 3.61 4.05 -4.90
C TYR A 50 3.76 4.95 -3.68
N ARG A 51 4.12 4.38 -2.53
CA ARG A 51 4.33 5.11 -1.27
C ARG A 51 5.39 6.19 -1.46
N ILE A 52 6.55 5.85 -2.02
CA ILE A 52 7.63 6.81 -2.28
C ILE A 52 7.16 7.90 -3.24
N SER A 53 6.46 7.54 -4.31
CA SER A 53 5.95 8.51 -5.26
C SER A 53 4.96 9.50 -4.64
N ILE A 54 4.06 9.05 -3.76
CA ILE A 54 3.11 9.93 -3.07
C ILE A 54 3.85 10.88 -2.14
N LEU A 55 4.68 10.33 -1.25
CA LEU A 55 5.37 11.10 -0.22
C LEU A 55 6.35 12.11 -0.82
N ASN A 56 7.11 11.73 -1.86
CA ASN A 56 8.03 12.65 -2.53
C ASN A 56 7.33 13.74 -3.37
N SER A 57 6.06 13.53 -3.73
CA SER A 57 5.27 14.54 -4.46
C SER A 57 4.65 15.60 -3.56
N THR A 58 4.78 15.45 -2.24
CA THR A 58 4.15 16.32 -1.25
C THR A 58 5.18 17.24 -0.60
N ILE A 59 5.00 18.54 -0.84
CA ILE A 59 5.89 19.61 -0.37
C ILE A 59 5.48 20.12 1.01
N ASP A 60 4.19 20.01 1.33
CA ASP A 60 3.62 20.47 2.59
C ASP A 60 3.73 19.40 3.69
N GLU A 61 4.27 19.79 4.85
CA GLU A 61 4.57 18.86 5.95
C GLU A 61 3.30 18.26 6.57
N GLU A 62 2.25 19.06 6.76
CA GLU A 62 0.99 18.59 7.33
C GLU A 62 0.33 17.56 6.40
N LYS A 63 0.30 17.88 5.10
CA LYS A 63 -0.19 16.97 4.06
C LYS A 63 0.67 15.71 3.94
N PHE A 64 1.99 15.83 4.11
CA PHE A 64 2.89 14.68 4.13
C PHE A 64 2.52 13.72 5.26
N HIS A 65 2.37 14.24 6.48
CA HIS A 65 1.97 13.42 7.63
C HIS A 65 0.58 12.82 7.46
N TYR A 66 -0.36 13.57 6.87
CA TYR A 66 -1.68 13.05 6.54
C TYR A 66 -1.61 11.86 5.58
N GLN A 67 -0.94 12.01 4.44
CA GLN A 67 -0.79 10.93 3.46
C GLN A 67 0.01 9.75 4.01
N TYR A 68 1.05 10.01 4.81
CA TYR A 68 1.82 8.97 5.48
C TYR A 68 0.93 8.09 6.37
N ARG A 69 0.07 8.70 7.19
CA ARG A 69 -0.89 7.96 8.01
C ARG A 69 -1.86 7.14 7.15
N GLN A 70 -2.37 7.70 6.05
CA GLN A 70 -3.25 6.96 5.15
C GLN A 70 -2.55 5.74 4.52
N LEU A 71 -1.30 5.89 4.10
CA LEU A 71 -0.48 4.81 3.55
C LEU A 71 -0.21 3.73 4.61
N GLN A 72 -0.02 4.09 5.88
CA GLN A 72 0.11 3.13 6.97
C GLN A 72 -1.18 2.33 7.19
N VAL A 73 -2.35 2.99 7.18
CA VAL A 73 -3.64 2.30 7.31
C VAL A 73 -3.84 1.31 6.16
N ILE A 74 -3.58 1.75 4.93
CA ILE A 74 -3.66 0.91 3.73
C ILE A 74 -2.73 -0.31 3.82
N ALA A 75 -1.49 -0.12 4.28
CA ALA A 75 -0.53 -1.22 4.41
C ALA A 75 -0.98 -2.32 5.39
N ASN A 76 -1.79 -1.95 6.40
CA ASN A 76 -2.29 -2.87 7.42
C ASN A 76 -3.64 -3.52 7.06
N LEU A 77 -4.47 -2.86 6.27
CA LEU A 77 -5.89 -3.26 6.12
C LEU A 77 -6.27 -3.66 4.69
N SER A 78 -5.50 -3.30 3.68
CA SER A 78 -5.81 -3.63 2.29
C SER A 78 -5.24 -4.99 1.89
N ASP A 79 -6.00 -5.77 1.11
CA ASP A 79 -5.49 -7.00 0.50
C ASP A 79 -4.29 -6.68 -0.40
N TRP A 80 -3.18 -7.40 -0.19
CA TRP A 80 -1.95 -7.17 -0.95
C TRP A 80 -2.13 -7.32 -2.47
N ARG A 81 -3.13 -8.08 -2.93
CA ARG A 81 -3.42 -8.27 -4.36
C ARG A 81 -3.90 -7.00 -5.05
N GLU A 82 -4.39 -6.01 -4.29
CA GLU A 82 -4.74 -4.71 -4.84
C GLU A 82 -3.54 -4.03 -5.50
N PHE A 83 -2.33 -4.32 -5.02
CA PHE A 83 -1.07 -3.77 -5.54
C PHE A 83 -0.50 -4.57 -6.73
N LEU A 84 -1.21 -5.59 -7.22
CA LEU A 84 -0.88 -6.28 -8.48
C LEU A 84 -1.56 -5.66 -9.70
N LYS A 85 -2.51 -4.74 -9.48
CA LYS A 85 -3.27 -4.10 -10.56
C LYS A 85 -2.34 -3.22 -11.41
N LYS A 86 -2.71 -3.01 -12.67
CA LYS A 86 -1.83 -2.57 -13.76
C LYS A 86 -1.28 -1.13 -13.64
N ASP A 87 -1.57 -0.42 -12.55
CA ASP A 87 -1.40 1.03 -12.43
C ASP A 87 -0.33 1.48 -11.40
N PHE A 88 0.66 0.61 -11.10
CA PHE A 88 1.76 0.87 -10.13
C PHE A 88 3.15 1.01 -10.74
#